data_AF-A0A6A5RAC7-F1
#
_entry.id   AF-A0A6A5RAC7-F1
#
_cell.length_a   1.000
_cell.length_b   1.000
_cell.length_c   1.000
_cell.angle_alpha   90.00
_cell.angle_beta   90.00
_cell.angle_gamma   90.00
#
_symmetry.space_group_name_H-M   'P 1'
#
loop_
_entity.id
_entity.type
_entity.pdbx_description
1 polymer ?
#
loop_
_entity_poly.entity_id
_entity_poly.type
_entity_poly.pdbx_seq_one_letter_code
_entity_poly.pdbx_strand_id
1 'polypeptide(L)'
;MFKPLSTAYSKELTTHLHSGQGLSVIKKSDFFHLFWKAWTNTFTPELILRSFKATVIWCLRGDAPPTSQWAFLECHSAMETHDVSIKWAPGHLGIEGNEAADRLANLEAQHPSPPTGIAAMPTLSGIKTIARKMLQHTQQTWWSNKKTKLSKWYKS
;
A
#
# COMPACT_ATOMS: atom_id res chain seq x y z
N MET A 1 -6.80 0.45 -10.11
CA MET A 1 -5.79 0.65 -11.16
C MET A 1 -4.93 -0.58 -11.46
N PHE A 2 -4.20 -1.14 -10.48
CA PHE A 2 -3.19 -2.19 -10.72
C PHE A 2 -3.72 -3.57 -11.11
N LYS A 3 -4.90 -3.98 -10.64
CA LYS A 3 -5.52 -5.26 -11.04
C LYS A 3 -5.82 -5.29 -12.55
N PRO A 4 -6.52 -4.29 -13.13
CA PRO A 4 -6.66 -4.17 -14.58
C PRO A 4 -5.33 -4.14 -15.35
N LEU A 5 -4.32 -3.43 -14.85
CA LEU A 5 -2.97 -3.41 -15.45
C LEU A 5 -2.36 -4.82 -15.50
N SER A 6 -2.39 -5.54 -14.38
CA SER A 6 -1.89 -6.91 -14.29
C SER A 6 -2.63 -7.84 -15.26
N THR A 7 -3.96 -7.72 -15.35
CA THR A 7 -4.76 -8.52 -16.30
C THR A 7 -4.39 -8.22 -17.75
N ALA A 8 -4.25 -6.96 -18.13
CA ALA A 8 -3.85 -6.57 -19.48
C ALA A 8 -2.43 -7.04 -19.81
N TYR A 9 -1.50 -6.91 -18.88
CA TYR A 9 -0.14 -7.40 -19.04
C TYR A 9 -0.09 -8.93 -19.23
N SER A 10 -0.82 -9.68 -18.41
CA SER A 10 -0.94 -11.14 -18.57
C SER A 10 -1.54 -11.52 -19.93
N LYS A 11 -2.50 -10.74 -20.44
CA LYS A 11 -3.06 -10.94 -21.78
C LYS A 11 -2.01 -10.70 -22.87
N GLU A 12 -1.28 -9.58 -22.83
CA GLU A 12 -0.22 -9.27 -23.80
C GLU A 12 0.89 -10.33 -23.79
N LEU A 13 1.29 -10.78 -22.60
CA LEU A 13 2.28 -11.84 -22.43
C LEU A 13 1.81 -13.16 -23.05
N THR A 14 0.55 -13.52 -22.82
CA THR A 14 -0.06 -14.74 -23.36
C THR A 14 -0.12 -14.68 -24.88
N THR A 15 -0.57 -13.55 -25.45
CA THR A 15 -0.56 -13.32 -26.90
C THR A 15 0.84 -13.42 -27.49
N HIS A 16 1.85 -12.81 -26.86
CA HIS A 16 3.23 -12.87 -27.32
C HIS A 16 3.78 -14.31 -27.33
N LEU A 17 3.51 -15.08 -26.27
CA LEU A 17 3.88 -16.49 -26.17
C LEU A 17 3.18 -17.33 -27.25
N HIS A 18 1.89 -17.11 -27.49
CA HIS A 18 1.16 -17.81 -28.54
C HIS A 18 1.70 -17.49 -29.94
N SER A 19 2.04 -16.23 -30.22
CA SER A 19 2.66 -15.83 -31.50
C SER A 19 4.05 -16.45 -31.69
N GLY A 20 4.79 -16.65 -30.61
CA GLY A 20 6.09 -17.35 -30.61
C GLY A 20 5.99 -18.88 -30.47
N GLN A 21 4.78 -19.46 -30.51
CA GLN A 21 4.51 -20.89 -30.26
C GLN A 21 5.10 -21.43 -28.94
N GLY A 22 5.38 -20.56 -27.96
CA GLY A 22 6.08 -20.92 -26.73
C GLY A 22 7.57 -21.25 -26.90
N LEU A 23 8.11 -21.11 -28.11
CA LEU A 23 9.52 -21.39 -28.45
C LEU A 23 10.41 -20.15 -28.28
N SER A 24 9.81 -18.95 -28.28
CA SER A 24 10.50 -17.70 -28.01
C SER A 24 10.79 -17.54 -26.52
N VAL A 25 12.07 -17.57 -26.15
CA VAL A 25 12.52 -17.22 -24.79
C VAL A 25 12.19 -15.76 -24.52
N ILE A 26 11.34 -15.49 -23.52
CA ILE A 26 11.03 -14.13 -23.06
C ILE A 26 12.31 -13.51 -22.53
N LYS A 27 12.73 -12.39 -23.13
CA LYS A 27 13.88 -11.62 -22.68
C LYS A 27 13.43 -10.43 -21.86
N LYS A 28 14.33 -9.94 -21.02
CA LYS A 28 14.13 -8.68 -20.28
C LYS A 28 13.85 -7.48 -21.21
N SER A 29 14.33 -7.52 -22.45
CA SER A 29 14.04 -6.51 -23.48
C SER A 29 12.57 -6.46 -23.89
N ASP A 30 11.85 -7.58 -23.80
CA ASP A 30 10.45 -7.67 -24.23
C ASP A 30 9.49 -7.06 -23.17
N PHE A 31 9.98 -6.95 -21.93
CA PHE A 31 9.23 -6.39 -20.81
C PHE A 31 8.66 -5.01 -21.14
N PHE A 32 9.49 -4.08 -21.60
CA PHE A 32 9.04 -2.69 -21.81
C PHE A 32 7.94 -2.62 -22.87
N HIS A 33 8.05 -3.41 -23.93
CA HIS A 33 7.09 -3.37 -25.03
C HIS A 33 5.72 -3.96 -24.62
N LEU A 34 5.73 -5.08 -23.89
CA LEU A 34 4.52 -5.72 -23.36
C LEU A 34 3.88 -4.87 -22.25
N PHE A 35 4.72 -4.33 -21.35
CA PHE A 35 4.30 -3.43 -20.30
C PHE A 35 3.69 -2.14 -20.87
N TRP A 36 4.34 -1.52 -21.85
CA TRP A 36 3.86 -0.28 -22.45
C TRP A 36 2.51 -0.46 -23.13
N LYS A 37 2.32 -1.55 -23.89
CA LYS A 37 1.00 -1.89 -24.46
C LYS A 37 -0.08 -2.08 -23.40
N ALA A 38 0.23 -2.82 -22.34
CA ALA A 38 -0.71 -3.00 -21.23
C ALA A 38 -1.00 -1.68 -20.50
N TRP A 39 0.01 -0.83 -20.34
CA TRP A 39 -0.10 0.47 -19.70
C TRP A 39 -1.02 1.41 -20.47
N THR A 40 -0.78 1.62 -21.77
CA THR A 40 -1.61 2.49 -22.62
C THR A 40 -3.06 2.02 -22.69
N ASN A 41 -3.28 0.71 -22.65
CA ASN A 41 -4.63 0.12 -22.67
C ASN A 41 -5.38 0.26 -21.35
N THR A 42 -4.67 0.47 -20.23
CA THR A 42 -5.28 0.45 -18.89
C THR A 42 -5.33 1.81 -18.24
N PHE A 43 -4.34 2.68 -18.46
CA PHE A 43 -4.31 4.05 -17.94
C PHE A 43 -5.15 5.00 -18.80
N THR A 44 -6.43 4.67 -18.96
CA THR A 44 -7.42 5.54 -19.62
C THR A 44 -7.96 6.58 -18.64
N PRO A 45 -8.44 7.75 -19.12
CA PRO A 45 -9.03 8.78 -18.26
C PRO A 45 -10.13 8.23 -17.35
N GLU A 46 -10.98 7.33 -17.86
CA GLU A 46 -12.06 6.70 -17.10
C GLU A 46 -11.54 5.81 -15.95
N LEU A 47 -10.54 4.97 -16.20
CA LEU A 47 -10.02 4.09 -15.16
C LEU A 47 -9.21 4.86 -14.11
N ILE A 48 -8.52 5.92 -14.53
CA ILE A 48 -7.83 6.87 -13.64
C ILE A 48 -8.87 7.53 -12.73
N LEU A 49 -9.93 8.11 -13.30
CA LEU A 49 -11.01 8.75 -12.55
C LEU A 49 -11.69 7.78 -11.60
N ARG A 50 -12.00 6.55 -12.04
CA ARG A 50 -12.61 5.51 -11.20
C ARG A 50 -11.70 5.09 -10.05
N SER A 51 -10.40 4.97 -10.31
CA SER A 51 -9.43 4.65 -9.27
C SER A 51 -9.33 5.79 -8.25
N PHE A 52 -9.25 7.04 -8.71
CA PHE A 52 -9.25 8.23 -7.84
C PHE A 52 -10.52 8.31 -6.97
N LYS A 53 -11.71 8.08 -7.56
CA LYS A 53 -12.97 8.00 -6.82
C LYS A 53 -12.93 6.93 -5.73
N ALA A 54 -12.39 5.75 -6.05
CA ALA A 54 -12.36 4.63 -5.10
C ALA A 54 -11.29 4.78 -4.00
N THR A 55 -10.18 5.47 -4.24
CA THR A 55 -9.08 5.56 -3.27
C THR A 55 -9.04 6.87 -2.51
N VAL A 56 -9.43 8.00 -3.12
CA VAL A 56 -9.36 9.31 -2.48
C VAL A 56 -10.73 9.74 -1.98
N ILE A 57 -11.74 9.72 -2.87
CA ILE A 57 -13.09 10.19 -2.51
C ILE A 57 -13.78 9.20 -1.57
N TRP A 58 -13.59 7.89 -1.75
CA TRP A 58 -14.16 6.91 -0.84
C TRP A 58 -13.49 6.94 0.54
N CYS A 59 -12.19 7.22 0.62
CA CYS A 59 -11.56 7.49 1.91
C CYS A 59 -12.26 8.67 2.58
N LEU A 60 -12.46 9.80 1.89
CA LEU A 60 -13.18 10.99 2.39
C LEU A 60 -14.69 10.79 2.67
N ARG A 61 -15.27 9.62 2.41
CA ARG A 61 -16.71 9.35 2.60
C ARG A 61 -16.98 8.09 3.42
N GLY A 62 -15.96 7.29 3.69
CA GLY A 62 -16.06 5.99 4.35
C GLY A 62 -15.36 6.01 5.69
N ASP A 63 -15.57 4.97 6.50
CA ASP A 63 -14.89 4.86 7.79
C ASP A 63 -13.41 4.53 7.59
N ALA A 64 -12.53 5.36 8.13
CA ALA A 64 -11.10 5.07 8.12
C ALA A 64 -10.77 3.80 8.93
N PRO A 65 -9.73 3.05 8.54
CA PRO A 65 -9.22 1.96 9.35
C PRO A 65 -8.93 2.44 10.79
N PRO A 66 -9.23 1.63 11.83
CA PRO A 66 -9.07 2.05 13.24
C PRO A 66 -7.68 2.59 13.62
N THR A 67 -6.64 2.25 12.84
CA THR A 67 -5.26 2.68 13.08
C THR A 67 -4.95 4.11 12.64
N SER A 68 -5.78 4.72 11.78
CA SER A 68 -5.62 6.07 11.25
C SER A 68 -6.92 6.90 11.34
N GLN A 69 -7.90 6.39 12.10
CA GLN A 69 -9.22 6.99 12.25
C GLN A 69 -9.17 8.39 12.87
N TRP A 70 -8.21 8.66 13.76
CA TRP A 70 -8.09 9.98 14.38
C TRP A 70 -7.74 11.07 13.36
N ALA A 71 -6.72 10.85 12.51
CA ALA A 71 -6.32 11.79 11.46
C ALA A 71 -7.45 11.99 10.44
N PHE A 72 -8.22 10.93 10.21
CA PHE A 72 -9.40 10.98 9.35
C PHE A 72 -10.53 11.83 9.94
N LEU A 73 -10.87 11.64 11.22
CA LEU A 73 -11.87 12.43 11.93
C LEU A 73 -11.48 13.91 12.02
N GLU A 74 -10.19 14.20 12.21
CA GLU A 74 -9.66 15.56 12.27
C GLU A 74 -9.79 16.27 10.92
N CYS A 75 -9.45 15.59 9.81
CA CYS A 75 -9.72 16.10 8.47
C CYS A 75 -11.22 16.35 8.23
N HIS A 76 -12.10 15.44 8.65
CA HIS A 76 -13.55 15.63 8.51
C HIS A 76 -14.05 16.83 9.31
N SER A 77 -13.61 16.99 10.56
CA SER A 77 -13.96 18.15 11.38
C SER A 77 -13.50 19.47 10.73
N ALA A 78 -12.30 19.50 10.14
CA ALA A 78 -11.81 20.65 9.39
C ALA A 78 -12.67 20.94 8.15
N MET A 79 -13.10 19.91 7.42
CA MET A 79 -13.97 20.03 6.25
C MET A 79 -15.42 20.45 6.59
N GLU A 80 -15.93 20.10 7.77
CA GLU A 80 -17.24 20.54 8.25
C GLU A 80 -17.24 22.00 8.72
N THR A 81 -16.12 22.44 9.31
CA THR A 81 -15.97 23.77 9.89
C THR A 81 -15.58 24.84 8.88
N HIS A 82 -14.97 24.45 7.76
CA HIS A 82 -14.45 25.37 6.75
C HIS A 82 -14.99 25.01 5.35
N ASP A 83 -15.10 26.00 4.47
CA ASP A 83 -15.44 25.78 3.06
C ASP A 83 -14.23 25.20 2.30
N VAL A 84 -14.03 23.90 2.44
CA VAL A 84 -12.89 23.16 1.84
C VAL A 84 -13.32 22.54 0.52
N SER A 85 -12.72 23.00 -0.58
CA SER A 85 -12.87 22.36 -1.90
C SER A 85 -11.65 21.50 -2.23
N ILE A 86 -11.89 20.30 -2.77
CA ILE A 86 -10.84 19.37 -3.16
C ILE A 86 -10.67 19.41 -4.67
N LYS A 87 -9.45 19.72 -5.12
CA LYS A 87 -9.05 19.69 -6.53
C LYS A 87 -7.83 18.80 -6.69
N TRP A 88 -7.81 18.04 -7.77
CA TRP A 88 -6.64 17.26 -8.15
C TRP A 88 -5.72 18.08 -9.07
N ALA A 89 -4.41 17.97 -8.86
CA ALA A 89 -3.40 18.56 -9.71
C ALA A 89 -2.35 17.50 -10.10
N PRO A 90 -1.77 17.56 -11.31
CA PRO A 90 -0.69 16.67 -11.70
C PRO A 90 0.59 16.97 -10.89
N GLY A 91 1.36 15.92 -10.56
CA GLY A 91 2.67 16.07 -9.93
C GLY A 91 3.74 16.59 -10.91
N HIS A 92 4.76 17.26 -10.36
CA HIS A 92 5.97 17.70 -11.09
C HIS A 92 5.73 18.62 -12.30
N LEU A 93 4.75 19.53 -12.19
CA LEU A 93 4.45 20.53 -13.22
C LEU A 93 4.83 21.98 -12.83
N GLY A 94 5.64 22.19 -11.80
CA GLY A 94 6.00 23.55 -11.37
C GLY A 94 4.93 24.26 -10.55
N ILE A 95 3.88 23.56 -10.09
CA ILE A 95 2.86 24.17 -9.22
C ILE A 95 3.48 24.36 -7.85
N GLU A 96 3.87 25.60 -7.54
CA GLU A 96 4.66 25.96 -6.36
C GLU A 96 4.14 25.32 -5.05
N GLY A 97 2.84 25.43 -4.78
CA GLY A 97 2.24 24.83 -3.57
C GLY A 97 2.26 23.30 -3.55
N ASN A 98 2.03 22.65 -4.70
CA ASN A 98 2.08 21.19 -4.81
C ASN A 98 3.52 20.68 -4.65
N GLU A 99 4.48 21.36 -5.28
CA GLU A 99 5.90 21.01 -5.17
C GLU A 99 6.47 21.30 -3.78
N ALA A 100 6.04 22.39 -3.13
CA ALA A 100 6.40 22.66 -1.75
C ALA A 100 5.88 21.56 -0.81
N ALA A 101 4.62 21.17 -0.96
CA ALA A 101 4.04 20.07 -0.18
C ALA A 101 4.76 18.74 -0.41
N ASP A 102 5.05 18.41 -1.68
CA ASP A 102 5.80 17.19 -2.04
C ASP A 102 7.23 17.19 -1.48
N ARG A 103 7.93 18.33 -1.55
CA ARG A 103 9.26 18.49 -0.92
C ARG A 103 9.18 18.24 0.58
N LEU A 104 8.24 18.88 1.28
CA LEU A 104 8.10 18.71 2.73
C LEU A 104 7.78 17.26 3.11
N ALA A 105 6.86 16.61 2.39
CA ALA A 105 6.53 15.20 2.61
C ALA A 105 7.75 14.29 2.39
N ASN A 106 8.55 14.55 1.36
CA ASN A 106 9.77 13.79 1.08
C ASN A 106 10.86 14.02 2.14
N LEU A 107 11.02 15.25 2.66
CA LEU A 107 11.95 15.53 3.76
C LEU A 107 11.56 14.76 5.03
N GLU A 108 10.28 14.79 5.42
CA GLU A 108 9.78 14.03 6.58
C GLU A 108 9.87 12.52 6.37
N ALA A 109 9.67 12.02 5.15
CA ALA A 109 9.86 10.60 4.87
C ALA A 109 11.33 10.16 5.04
N GLN A 110 12.29 11.02 4.71
CA GLN A 110 13.73 10.76 4.89
C GLN A 110 14.18 10.94 6.34
N HIS A 111 13.60 11.91 7.04
CA HIS A 111 13.92 12.25 8.42
C HIS A 111 12.63 12.32 9.25
N PRO A 112 12.08 11.16 9.65
CA PRO A 112 10.80 11.12 10.34
C PRO A 112 10.92 11.81 11.69
N SER A 113 10.19 12.91 11.86
CA SER A 113 10.04 13.54 13.16
C SER A 113 9.34 12.58 14.14
N PRO A 114 9.74 12.55 15.43
CA PRO A 114 9.06 11.76 16.44
C PRO A 114 7.57 12.15 16.49
N PRO A 115 6.64 11.19 16.44
CA PRO A 115 5.22 11.50 16.46
C PRO A 115 4.85 12.14 17.81
N THR A 116 4.02 13.19 17.76
CA THR A 116 3.53 13.92 18.93
C THR A 116 2.01 13.77 19.10
N GLY A 117 1.52 13.91 20.34
CA GLY A 117 0.08 13.88 20.62
C GLY A 117 -0.57 12.53 20.27
N ILE A 118 -1.73 12.56 19.61
CA ILE A 118 -2.50 11.36 19.25
C ILE A 118 -1.73 10.47 18.26
N ALA A 119 -0.85 11.05 17.43
CA ALA A 119 0.03 10.29 16.52
C ALA A 119 1.06 9.42 17.27
N ALA A 120 1.40 9.78 18.51
CA ALA A 120 2.32 9.01 19.36
C ALA A 120 1.63 7.80 20.01
N MET A 121 0.30 7.73 19.99
CA MET A 121 -0.42 6.62 20.60
C MET A 121 -0.21 5.33 19.78
N PRO A 122 0.03 4.19 20.45
CA PRO A 122 0.21 2.93 19.76
C PRO A 122 -1.05 2.56 18.98
N THR A 123 -0.90 2.33 17.67
CA THR A 123 -2.03 1.91 16.83
C THR A 123 -2.56 0.54 17.27
N LEU A 124 -3.84 0.27 17.05
CA LEU A 124 -4.44 -1.04 17.35
C LEU A 124 -3.67 -2.19 16.68
N SER A 125 -3.18 -1.99 15.45
CA SER A 125 -2.32 -2.96 14.75
C SER A 125 -0.95 -3.10 15.43
N GLY A 126 -0.37 -2.01 15.93
CA GLY A 126 0.84 -2.03 16.75
C GLY A 126 0.65 -2.87 18.02
N ILE A 127 -0.43 -2.60 18.77
CA ILE A 127 -0.81 -3.35 19.97
C ILE A 127 -0.99 -4.83 19.66
N LYS A 128 -1.78 -5.18 18.63
CA LYS A 128 -1.97 -6.57 18.19
C LYS A 128 -0.66 -7.25 17.77
N THR A 129 0.27 -6.50 17.18
CA THR A 129 1.56 -7.03 16.77
C THR A 129 2.46 -7.32 17.97
N ILE A 130 2.50 -6.41 18.95
CA ILE A 130 3.21 -6.64 20.22
C ILE A 130 2.62 -7.85 20.94
N ALA A 131 1.30 -7.95 21.05
CA ALA A 131 0.62 -9.08 21.67
C ALA A 131 0.96 -10.41 20.97
N ARG A 132 0.98 -10.44 19.63
CA ARG A 132 1.40 -11.63 18.87
C ARG A 132 2.85 -12.02 19.14
N LYS A 133 3.77 -11.05 19.18
CA LYS A 133 5.19 -11.31 19.52
C LYS A 133 5.32 -11.88 20.94
N MET A 134 4.60 -11.31 21.90
CA MET A 134 4.58 -11.80 23.28
C MET A 134 4.03 -13.23 23.38
N LEU A 135 2.96 -13.53 22.63
CA LEU A 135 2.38 -14.87 22.58
C LEU A 135 3.36 -15.88 21.97
N GLN A 136 4.01 -15.53 20.86
CA GLN A 136 5.02 -16.37 20.21
C GLN A 136 6.20 -16.65 21.13
N HIS A 137 6.72 -15.61 21.80
CA HIS A 137 7.80 -15.77 22.77
C HIS A 137 7.40 -16.69 23.94
N THR A 138 6.21 -16.48 24.49
CA THR A 138 5.67 -17.33 25.57
C THR A 138 5.52 -18.77 25.12
N GLN A 139 4.99 -19.00 23.91
CA GLN A 139 4.84 -20.34 23.33
C GLN A 139 6.20 -21.02 23.13
N GLN A 140 7.20 -20.32 22.61
CA GLN A 140 8.56 -20.85 22.44
C GLN A 140 9.22 -21.18 23.79
N THR A 141 9.02 -20.33 24.79
CA THR A 141 9.54 -20.54 26.15
C THR A 141 8.90 -21.76 26.80
N TRP A 142 7.58 -21.88 26.70
CA TRP A 142 6.83 -23.04 27.19
C TRP A 142 7.30 -24.32 26.49
N TRP A 143 7.43 -24.30 25.17
CA TRP A 143 7.88 -25.46 24.40
C TRP A 143 9.30 -25.87 24.77
N SER A 144 10.21 -24.91 24.90
CA SER A 144 11.60 -25.16 25.31
C SER A 144 11.67 -25.81 26.69
N ASN A 145 10.87 -25.32 27.65
CA ASN A 145 10.76 -25.93 28.97
C ASN A 145 10.23 -27.36 28.91
N LYS A 146 9.13 -27.61 28.18
CA LYS A 146 8.53 -28.94 28.09
C LYS A 146 9.41 -29.94 27.34
N LYS A 147 10.14 -29.50 26.31
CA LYS A 147 11.06 -30.36 25.54
C LYS A 147 12.13 -31.01 26.42
N THR A 148 12.61 -30.31 27.45
CA THR A 148 13.58 -30.89 28.41
C THR A 148 13.03 -32.12 29.13
N LYS A 149 11.72 -32.13 29.42
CA LYS A 149 11.02 -33.18 30.18
C LYS A 149 10.46 -34.31 29.30
N LEU A 150 10.63 -34.27 27.98
CA LEU A 150 10.20 -35.33 27.08
C LEU A 150 11.10 -36.57 27.20
N SER A 151 10.50 -37.76 27.08
CA SER A 151 11.22 -39.04 27.04
C SER A 151 12.10 -39.15 25.79
N LYS A 152 13.12 -40.02 25.82
CA LYS A 152 14.05 -40.22 24.68
C LYS A 152 13.34 -40.53 23.37
N TRP A 153 12.21 -41.24 23.41
CA TRP A 153 11.42 -41.63 22.24
C TRP A 153 10.87 -40.44 21.43
N TYR A 154 10.63 -39.29 22.07
CA TYR A 154 10.12 -38.07 21.42
C TYR A 154 11.22 -37.06 21.06
N LYS A 155 12.49 -37.38 21.32
CA LYS A 155 13.65 -36.51 21.06
C LYS A 155 14.44 -36.92 19.81
N SER A 156 14.16 -38.10 19.25
CA SER A 156 14.77 -38.65 18.03
C SER A 156 14.20 -38.05 16.75
#